data_AF-A0A0F7W1W8-F1
#
_entry.id   AF-A0A0F7W1W8-F1
#
_cell.length_a   1.000
_cell.length_b   1.000
_cell.length_c   1.000
_cell.angle_alpha   90.00
_cell.angle_beta   90.00
_cell.angle_gamma   90.00
#
_symmetry.space_group_name_H-M   'P 1'
#
loop_
_entity.id
_entity.type
_entity.pdbx_description
1 polymer ?
#
loop_
_entity_poly.entity_id
_entity_poly.type
_entity_poly.pdbx_seq_one_letter_code
_entity_poly.pdbx_strand_id
1 'polypeptide(L)' 'MLETRSIPVPDALRERITSCTDLDRLDDRLGRAVTVGRAEELFGEDGAAG' A
#
# COMPACT_ATOMS: atom_id res chain seq x y z
N MET A 1 1.09 5.10 9.99
CA MET A 1 -0.19 4.52 10.46
C MET A 1 -0.42 3.04 10.06
N LEU A 2 0.50 2.35 9.37
CA LEU A 2 0.45 0.86 9.24
C LEU A 2 1.13 0.11 10.40
N GLU A 3 2.22 0.65 10.98
CA GLU A 3 2.86 0.06 12.17
C GLU A 3 1.92 -0.02 13.37
N THR A 4 1.00 0.94 13.52
CA THR A 4 -0.04 0.93 14.57
C THR A 4 -1.02 -0.24 14.41
N ARG A 5 -1.21 -0.75 13.19
CA ARG A 5 -2.08 -1.89 12.90
C ARG A 5 -1.35 -3.24 12.89
N SER A 6 -0.04 -3.27 13.19
CA SER A 6 0.79 -4.48 13.15
C SER A 6 0.72 -5.21 11.80
N ILE A 7 0.55 -4.46 10.70
CA ILE A 7 0.59 -5.03 9.35
C ILE A 7 2.06 -5.07 8.93
N PRO A 8 2.66 -6.26 8.75
CA PRO A 8 4.03 -6.35 8.27
C PRO A 8 4.11 -5.80 6.85
N VAL A 9 4.85 -4.71 6.68
CA VAL A 9 5.16 -4.15 5.36
C VAL A 9 6.53 -4.70 4.96
N PRO A 10 6.62 -5.54 3.91
CA PRO A 10 7.90 -6.05 3.45
C PRO A 10 8.77 -4.90 2.91
N ASP A 11 10.09 -4.97 3.11
CA ASP A 11 11.05 -3.93 2.70
C ASP A 11 10.99 -3.64 1.20
N ALA A 12 10.81 -4.66 0.37
CA ALA A 12 10.60 -4.52 -1.08
C ALA A 12 9.40 -3.62 -1.42
N LEU A 13 8.36 -3.66 -0.59
CA LEU A 13 7.17 -2.86 -0.76
C LEU A 13 7.42 -1.42 -0.29
N ARG A 14 8.10 -1.25 0.84
CA ARG A 14 8.55 0.07 1.33
C ARG A 14 9.41 0.78 0.28
N GLU A 15 10.35 0.07 -0.33
CA GLU A 15 11.24 0.59 -1.37
C GLU A 15 10.45 1.05 -2.60
N ARG A 16 9.43 0.28 -3.02
CA ARG A 16 8.50 0.69 -4.10
C ARG A 16 7.70 1.95 -3.77
N ILE A 17 7.27 2.13 -2.52
CA ILE A 17 6.57 3.36 -2.10
C ILE A 17 7.54 4.54 -2.19
N THR A 18 8.74 4.42 -1.62
CA THR A 18 9.73 5.50 -1.59
C THR A 18 10.34 5.83 -2.94
N SER A 19 10.38 4.86 -3.87
CA SER A 19 10.88 5.07 -5.24
C SER A 19 9.79 5.63 -6.18
N CYS A 20 8.53 5.70 -5.76
CA CYS A 20 7.44 6.21 -6.58
C CYS A 20 7.48 7.75 -6.56
N THR A 21 7.80 8.37 -7.69
CA THR A 21 7.84 9.83 -7.88
C THR A 21 6.50 10.45 -8.26
N ASP A 22 5.47 9.62 -8.41
CA ASP A 22 4.13 10.05 -8.76
C ASP A 22 3.32 10.31 -7.49
N LEU A 23 3.06 11.60 -7.21
CA LEU A 23 2.40 12.05 -5.99
C LEU A 23 0.92 11.67 -5.95
N ASP A 24 0.25 11.61 -7.11
CA ASP A 24 -1.16 11.21 -7.23
C ASP A 24 -1.35 9.74 -6.84
N ARG A 25 -0.49 8.85 -7.34
CA ARG A 25 -0.43 7.46 -6.88
C ARG A 25 -0.08 7.30 -5.41
N LEU A 26 0.66 8.25 -4.82
CA LEU A 26 1.05 8.18 -3.42
C LEU A 26 -0.12 8.56 -2.51
N ASP A 27 -0.94 9.53 -2.91
CA ASP A 27 -2.16 9.95 -2.22
C ASP A 27 -3.22 8.84 -2.22
N ASP A 28 -3.50 8.23 -3.39
CA ASP A 28 -4.41 7.09 -3.51
C ASP A 28 -4.00 5.92 -2.60
N ARG A 29 -2.70 5.59 -2.61
CA ARG A 29 -2.14 4.55 -1.72
C ARG A 29 -2.30 4.89 -0.25
N LEU A 30 -2.23 6.16 0.13
CA LEU A 30 -2.44 6.60 1.51
C LEU A 30 -3.92 6.45 1.91
N GLY A 31 -4.84 6.76 1.00
CA GLY A 31 -6.28 6.51 1.18
C GLY A 31 -6.60 5.03 1.29
N ARG A 32 -5.93 4.17 0.51
CA ARG A 32 -6.08 2.71 0.59
C ARG A 32 -5.43 2.12 1.83
N ALA A 33 -4.31 2.67 2.28
CA ALA A 33 -3.58 2.22 3.46
C ALA A 33 -4.43 2.18 4.75
N VAL A 34 -5.45 3.02 4.85
CA VAL A 34 -6.35 3.07 6.01
C VAL A 34 -7.52 2.09 5.92
N THR A 35 -7.83 1.57 4.74
CA THR A 35 -8.92 0.61 4.49
C THR A 35 -8.42 -0.83 4.37
N VAL A 36 -7.23 -1.06 3.83
CA VAL A 36 -6.71 -2.41 3.59
C VAL A 36 -6.25 -3.14 4.85
N GLY A 37 -6.35 -4.47 4.83
CA GLY A 37 -5.89 -5.35 5.91
C GLY A 37 -4.44 -5.83 5.76
N ARG A 38 -3.83 -5.67 4.57
CA ARG A 38 -2.48 -6.13 4.24
C ARG A 38 -1.73 -5.12 3.39
N ALA A 39 -0.41 -5.10 3.52
CA ALA A 39 0.44 -4.16 2.79
C ALA A 39 0.37 -4.36 1.27
N GLU A 40 0.29 -5.60 0.78
CA GLU A 40 0.24 -5.93 -0.64
C GLU A 40 -0.99 -5.33 -1.36
N GLU A 41 -2.08 -5.16 -0.62
CA GLU A 41 -3.36 -4.64 -1.09
C GLU A 41 -3.30 -3.13 -1.37
N LEU A 42 -2.29 -2.40 -0.85
CA LEU A 42 -2.01 -1.00 -1.25
C LEU A 42 -1.75 -0.86 -2.76
N PHE A 43 -1.20 -1.90 -3.37
CA PHE A 43 -0.76 -1.86 -4.77
C PHE A 43 -1.80 -2.41 -5.73
N GLY A 44 -2.84 -3.07 -5.21
CA GLY A 44 -3.95 -3.60 -5.98
C GLY A 44 -3.51 -4.45 -7.17
N GLU A 45 -3.11 -5.69 -6.93
CA GLU A 45 -3.58 -6.75 -7.84
C GLU A 45 -4.96 -7.09 -7.29
N ASP A 46 -5.99 -6.66 -8.00
CA ASP A 46 -7.38 -6.81 -7.61
C ASP A 46 -7.70 -8.29 -7.42
N GLY A 47 -7.87 -8.70 -6.16
CA GLY A 47 -8.44 -9.99 -5.80
C GLY A 47 -9.97 -9.97 -5.94
N ALA A 48 -10.51 -9.52 -7.07
CA ALA A 48 -11.85 -9.88 -7.52
C ALA A 48 -11.81 -10.14 -9.04
N ALA A 49 -11.81 -11.42 -9.39
CA ALA A 49 -12.15 -11.86 -10.72
C ALA A 49 -13.52 -11.28 -11.15
N GLY A 50 -13.58 -10.76 -12.38
CA GLY A 50 -14.78 -10.35 -13.09
C GLY A 50 -14.44 -10.02 -14.53
#